data_AF-A0A3M5L4L0-F1
#
_entry.id   AF-A0A3M5L4L0-F1
#
_cell.length_a   1.000
_cell.length_b   1.000
_cell.length_c   1.000
_cell.angle_alpha   90.00
_cell.angle_beta   90.00
_cell.angle_gamma   90.00
#
_symmetry.space_group_name_H-M   'P 1'
#
loop_
_entity.id
_entity.type
_entity.pdbx_description
1 polymer ?
#
loop_
_entity_poly.entity_id
_entity_poly.type
_entity_poly.pdbx_seq_one_letter_code
_entity_poly.pdbx_strand_id
1 'polypeptide(L)'
;MGCEVLSLDRSVIPDTLTIKLTLSAPTHGYSGKIKGTHVMSAKWLDNLKVSKKLGLGFAAILLGVLTVTVIGYSSTNLLIERMGKSSKVAEIKADVLNARIAAQAYATGPTAAGVQNYASALDTLSRSVDQGLQVFVISSNLAKLREIKEQVGGLKQTFDQLVGINQKVDEALKPIIKVSDDVSATFENLLNKTIDDTLRAPNETGIRQVKIAGDLRNGMTNFRLVFRRYLSVPNADNRQATYKAADALIAQVDAARSQLPVEANAAVDAALVALKQYKVLMTSISDMLQQTEQIRNDLQQQSVATAARADDLAALQVISAKKEQQTAVVQLLSVALVVLLVGIFAAFLITRQITVPLNSTVIAARRIADGDLTHDSSTTRQDELGLLQNTMQHMTVSLRGLIGGIGNGVTQIATAAEQLSAVSEQTSAGVTLQKNEVDQVATAMNEMASTVQEVARNTEDASQAAKQASERAAHGSSVVQHATREIGQLAGEVQQLGEAMQRLTEDSGKIGSVIDVIKAVAEQTNLLAL
;
A
#
# COMPACT_ATOMS: atom_id res chain seq x y z
N MET A 1 -11.00 48.20 -1.69
CA MET A 1 -10.31 48.80 -2.86
C MET A 1 -8.88 48.28 -2.87
N GLY A 2 -8.42 47.74 -4.00
CA GLY A 2 -7.04 47.27 -4.20
C GLY A 2 -6.86 45.75 -4.15
N CYS A 3 -7.32 45.05 -5.20
CA CYS A 3 -6.94 43.67 -5.49
C CYS A 3 -5.70 43.73 -6.39
N GLU A 4 -4.53 43.39 -5.86
CA GLU A 4 -3.26 43.43 -6.60
C GLU A 4 -2.99 42.02 -7.14
N VAL A 5 -3.19 41.88 -8.45
CA VAL A 5 -2.97 40.64 -9.20
C VAL A 5 -1.48 40.54 -9.51
N LEU A 6 -0.78 39.67 -8.78
CA LEU A 6 0.57 39.23 -9.11
C LEU A 6 0.54 38.36 -10.38
N SER A 7 0.89 38.96 -11.50
CA SER A 7 1.18 38.28 -12.76
C SER A 7 2.48 37.46 -12.63
N LEU A 8 2.36 36.14 -12.52
CA LEU A 8 3.49 35.21 -12.63
C LEU A 8 3.81 34.95 -14.10
N ASP A 9 4.98 35.46 -14.48
CA ASP A 9 5.69 35.25 -15.73
C ASP A 9 5.85 33.75 -16.05
N ARG A 10 5.25 33.31 -17.17
CA ARG A 10 5.44 31.98 -17.77
C ARG A 10 6.58 32.05 -18.78
N SER A 11 7.82 32.03 -18.31
CA SER A 11 8.96 31.93 -19.23
C SER A 11 10.20 31.28 -18.62
N VAL A 12 10.07 30.24 -17.80
CA VAL A 12 11.20 29.33 -17.50
C VAL A 12 10.69 27.89 -17.31
N ILE A 13 10.50 27.17 -18.42
CA ILE A 13 10.38 25.71 -18.44
C ILE A 13 11.70 25.20 -19.00
N PRO A 14 12.58 24.55 -18.21
CA PRO A 14 13.74 23.86 -18.77
C PRO A 14 13.27 22.60 -19.49
N ASP A 15 13.87 22.38 -20.66
CA ASP A 15 13.57 21.32 -21.61
C ASP A 15 13.38 19.94 -20.98
N THR A 16 12.28 19.31 -21.42
CA THR A 16 12.00 17.89 -21.32
C THR A 16 13.20 17.04 -21.71
N LEU A 17 13.72 16.30 -20.72
CA LEU A 17 14.68 15.21 -20.88
C LEU A 17 14.06 14.13 -21.78
N THR A 18 14.26 14.24 -23.08
CA THR A 18 13.78 13.26 -24.06
C THR A 18 14.74 12.07 -24.04
N ILE A 19 14.45 11.06 -23.23
CA ILE A 19 15.17 9.79 -23.24
C ILE A 19 14.81 9.07 -24.55
N LYS A 20 15.66 9.24 -25.58
CA LYS A 20 15.68 8.36 -26.76
C LYS A 20 16.11 6.96 -26.31
N LEU A 21 15.13 6.08 -26.10
CA LEU A 21 15.35 4.63 -26.03
C LEU A 21 15.59 4.12 -27.46
N THR A 22 16.84 4.18 -27.91
CA THR A 22 17.31 3.42 -29.08
C THR A 22 17.36 1.94 -28.69
N LEU A 23 16.32 1.18 -29.02
CA LEU A 23 16.37 -0.29 -29.04
C LEU A 23 17.28 -0.71 -30.20
N SER A 24 18.57 -0.84 -29.94
CA SER A 24 19.49 -1.62 -30.76
C SER A 24 19.45 -3.05 -30.22
N ALA A 25 18.90 -3.97 -31.01
CA ALA A 25 18.95 -5.40 -30.74
C ALA A 25 20.32 -5.96 -31.15
N PRO A 26 21.09 -6.60 -30.24
CA PRO A 26 22.14 -7.50 -30.64
C PRO A 26 21.59 -8.93 -30.69
N THR A 27 21.45 -9.45 -31.91
CA THR A 27 21.30 -10.88 -32.19
C THR A 27 22.63 -11.58 -31.92
N HIS A 28 22.89 -12.02 -30.68
CA HIS A 28 23.97 -12.98 -30.41
C HIS A 28 23.43 -14.11 -29.53
N GLY A 29 23.41 -15.31 -30.12
CA GLY A 29 23.04 -16.55 -29.44
C GLY A 29 24.01 -16.86 -28.31
N TYR A 30 23.48 -16.97 -27.10
CA TYR A 30 24.16 -17.56 -25.96
C TYR A 30 23.43 -18.85 -25.57
N SER A 31 24.01 -19.97 -26.00
CA SER A 31 23.79 -21.28 -25.40
C SER A 31 24.44 -21.27 -24.02
N GLY A 32 23.67 -20.90 -23.00
CA GLY A 32 24.10 -20.89 -21.60
C GLY A 32 23.20 -21.80 -20.79
N LYS A 33 23.67 -23.02 -20.49
CA LYS A 33 23.10 -23.88 -19.44
C LYS A 33 22.96 -23.06 -18.16
N ILE A 34 21.73 -22.75 -17.75
CA ILE A 34 21.43 -22.18 -16.43
C ILE A 34 21.67 -23.31 -15.41
N LYS A 35 22.91 -23.43 -14.93
CA LYS A 35 23.24 -24.21 -13.74
C LYS A 35 22.67 -23.49 -12.52
N GLY A 36 22.04 -24.28 -11.65
CA GLY A 36 21.17 -23.85 -10.56
C GLY A 36 21.70 -22.72 -9.70
N THR A 37 20.93 -21.64 -9.65
CA THR A 37 20.90 -20.75 -8.50
C THR A 37 20.05 -21.42 -7.42
N HIS A 38 20.70 -22.05 -6.44
CA HIS A 38 20.08 -22.45 -5.17
C HIS A 38 19.69 -21.18 -4.38
N VAL A 39 18.73 -20.41 -4.87
CA VAL A 39 18.02 -19.41 -4.08
C VAL A 39 17.02 -20.19 -3.26
N MET A 40 17.12 -20.14 -1.93
CA MET A 40 16.18 -20.68 -0.94
C MET A 40 14.74 -20.67 -1.50
N SER A 41 14.32 -21.76 -2.13
CA SER A 41 12.93 -22.00 -2.46
C SER A 41 12.35 -22.44 -1.13
N ALA A 42 11.67 -21.51 -0.46
CA ALA A 42 10.79 -21.89 0.62
C ALA A 42 9.67 -22.74 -0.01
N LYS A 43 9.90 -24.05 -0.12
CA LYS A 43 8.96 -25.04 -0.67
C LYS A 43 7.57 -24.93 -0.02
N TRP A 44 7.52 -24.41 1.21
CA TRP A 44 6.29 -24.10 1.93
C TRP A 44 5.43 -23.04 1.22
N LEU A 45 6.06 -22.00 0.66
CA LEU A 45 5.33 -20.96 -0.06
C LEU A 45 4.75 -21.50 -1.37
N ASP A 46 5.40 -22.44 -2.06
CA ASP A 46 4.92 -22.94 -3.36
C ASP A 46 3.50 -23.54 -3.27
N ASN A 47 3.18 -24.23 -2.17
CA ASN A 47 1.87 -24.85 -1.94
C ASN A 47 0.84 -23.95 -1.25
N LEU A 48 1.22 -22.72 -0.90
CA LEU A 48 0.31 -21.79 -0.26
C LEU A 48 -0.65 -21.18 -1.30
N LYS A 49 -1.93 -21.05 -0.94
CA LYS A 49 -2.94 -20.39 -1.77
C LYS A 49 -2.50 -18.98 -2.19
N VAL A 50 -2.81 -18.57 -3.41
CA VAL A 50 -2.48 -17.23 -3.96
C VAL A 50 -3.02 -16.11 -3.07
N SER A 51 -4.23 -16.25 -2.53
CA SER A 51 -4.83 -15.27 -1.60
C SER A 51 -4.02 -15.08 -0.32
N LYS A 52 -3.46 -16.16 0.24
CA LYS A 52 -2.61 -16.09 1.44
C LYS A 52 -1.24 -15.49 1.13
N LYS A 53 -0.66 -15.75 -0.06
CA LYS A 53 0.59 -15.13 -0.52
C LYS A 53 0.45 -13.60 -0.62
N LEU A 54 -0.60 -13.15 -1.30
CA LEU A 54 -0.93 -11.72 -1.40
C LEU A 54 -1.24 -11.12 -0.03
N GLY A 55 -2.03 -11.84 0.78
CA GLY A 55 -2.36 -11.41 2.15
C GLY A 55 -1.13 -11.19 3.03
N LEU A 56 -0.11 -12.05 2.96
CA LEU A 56 1.15 -11.86 3.68
C LEU A 56 1.92 -10.61 3.20
N GLY A 57 1.98 -10.38 1.89
CA GLY A 57 2.62 -9.20 1.32
C GLY A 57 1.92 -7.90 1.74
N PHE A 58 0.60 -7.85 1.62
CA PHE A 58 -0.21 -6.70 2.07
C PHE A 58 -0.14 -6.50 3.59
N ALA A 59 -0.17 -7.57 4.38
CA ALA A 59 -0.05 -7.47 5.83
C ALA A 59 1.32 -6.90 6.25
N ALA A 60 2.41 -7.29 5.58
CA ALA A 60 3.73 -6.73 5.83
C ALA A 60 3.80 -5.23 5.51
N ILE A 61 3.19 -4.80 4.39
CA ILE A 61 3.11 -3.38 4.03
C ILE A 61 2.26 -2.60 5.04
N LEU A 62 1.10 -3.12 5.44
CA LEU A 62 0.22 -2.48 6.42
C LEU A 62 0.88 -2.37 7.80
N LEU A 63 1.63 -3.40 8.23
CA LEU A 63 2.48 -3.33 9.42
C LEU A 63 3.54 -2.24 9.29
N GLY A 64 4.19 -2.14 8.12
CA GLY A 64 5.12 -1.06 7.81
C GLY A 64 4.48 0.32 7.96
N VAL A 65 3.31 0.53 7.36
CA VAL A 65 2.55 1.79 7.49
C VAL A 65 2.20 2.08 8.95
N LEU A 66 1.69 1.10 9.69
CA LEU A 66 1.36 1.24 11.11
C LEU A 66 2.59 1.66 11.94
N THR A 67 3.74 1.01 11.71
CA THR A 67 4.98 1.37 12.42
C THR A 67 5.42 2.80 12.12
N VAL A 68 5.35 3.23 10.84
CA VAL A 68 5.65 4.61 10.45
C VAL A 68 4.69 5.60 11.11
N THR A 69 3.39 5.28 11.16
CA THR A 69 2.38 6.12 11.84
C THR A 69 2.65 6.24 13.33
N VAL A 70 2.98 5.14 14.02
CA VAL A 70 3.30 5.15 15.46
C VAL A 70 4.55 5.99 15.74
N ILE A 71 5.60 5.84 14.92
CA ILE A 71 6.83 6.64 15.05
C ILE A 71 6.54 8.12 14.76
N GLY A 72 5.75 8.42 13.72
CA GLY A 72 5.33 9.79 13.41
C GLY A 72 4.55 10.44 14.55
N TYR A 73 3.63 9.70 15.17
CA TYR A 73 2.89 10.16 16.34
C TYR A 73 3.82 10.40 17.54
N SER A 74 4.69 9.44 17.86
CA SER A 74 5.67 9.57 18.95
C SER A 74 6.62 10.77 18.72
N SER A 75 7.08 10.97 17.49
CA SER A 75 7.94 12.10 17.12
C SER A 75 7.25 13.44 17.30
N THR A 76 5.95 13.51 17.00
CA THR A 76 5.15 14.73 17.18
C THR A 76 4.95 15.04 18.66
N ASN A 77 4.68 14.01 19.47
CA ASN A 77 4.50 14.17 20.91
C ASN A 77 5.80 14.63 21.61
N LEU A 78 6.94 14.06 21.20
CA LEU A 78 8.28 14.51 21.62
C LEU A 78 8.53 15.99 21.26
N LEU A 79 8.10 16.42 20.06
CA LEU A 79 8.23 17.81 19.63
C LEU A 79 7.41 18.77 20.51
N ILE A 80 6.18 18.38 20.87
CA ILE A 80 5.31 19.17 21.77
C ILE A 80 5.94 19.29 23.16
N GLU A 81 6.43 18.18 23.72
CA GLU A 81 7.10 18.18 25.03
C GLU A 81 8.35 19.07 25.01
N ARG A 82 9.13 19.01 23.93
CA ARG A 82 10.31 19.86 23.72
C ARG A 82 9.94 21.34 23.60
N MET A 83 8.87 21.68 22.88
CA MET A 83 8.36 23.05 22.80
C MET A 83 7.99 23.56 24.20
N GLY A 84 7.32 22.74 25.02
CA GLY A 84 7.03 23.07 26.42
C GLY A 84 8.28 23.38 27.23
N LYS A 85 9.31 22.52 27.14
CA LYS A 85 10.61 22.74 27.78
C LYS A 85 11.28 24.04 27.28
N SER A 86 11.33 24.26 25.97
CA SER A 86 11.91 25.48 25.38
C SER A 86 11.18 26.75 25.81
N SER A 87 9.85 26.69 25.89
CA SER A 87 9.02 27.79 26.40
C SER A 87 9.35 28.09 27.86
N LYS A 88 9.53 27.07 28.70
CA LYS A 88 9.88 27.25 30.10
C LYS A 88 11.28 27.86 30.28
N VAL A 89 12.26 27.52 29.42
CA VAL A 89 13.56 28.21 29.45
C VAL A 89 13.42 29.68 29.08
N ALA A 90 12.63 30.00 28.05
CA ALA A 90 12.40 31.38 27.64
C ALA A 90 11.71 32.21 28.74
N GLU A 91 10.74 31.61 29.45
CA GLU A 91 10.07 32.19 30.62
C GLU A 91 11.07 32.48 31.75
N ILE A 92 11.90 31.50 32.14
CA ILE A 92 12.94 31.70 33.17
C ILE A 92 13.89 32.83 32.76
N LYS A 93 14.33 32.87 31.50
CA LYS A 93 15.20 33.94 31.00
C LYS A 93 14.51 35.30 31.07
N ALA A 94 13.23 35.39 30.69
CA ALA A 94 12.46 36.62 30.81
C ALA A 94 12.33 37.07 32.27
N ASP A 95 12.08 36.14 33.20
CA ASP A 95 11.98 36.44 34.63
C ASP A 95 13.32 36.90 35.22
N VAL A 96 14.46 36.34 34.79
CA VAL A 96 15.79 36.83 35.16
C VAL A 96 16.00 38.27 34.69
N LEU A 97 15.61 38.58 33.45
CA LEU A 97 15.71 39.94 32.92
C LEU A 97 14.79 40.90 33.69
N ASN A 98 13.56 40.50 33.99
CA ASN A 98 12.62 41.30 34.78
C ASN A 98 13.16 41.59 36.19
N ALA A 99 13.72 40.59 36.86
CA ALA A 99 14.38 40.78 38.15
C ALA A 99 15.54 41.77 38.02
N ARG A 100 16.41 41.62 37.01
CA ARG A 100 17.54 42.54 36.78
C ARG A 100 17.08 43.98 36.53
N ILE A 101 16.01 44.18 35.75
CA ILE A 101 15.42 45.50 35.51
C ILE A 101 14.89 46.10 36.81
N ALA A 102 14.18 45.32 37.63
CA ALA A 102 13.68 45.77 38.91
C ALA A 102 14.80 46.13 39.91
N ALA A 103 15.90 45.36 39.93
CA ALA A 103 17.09 45.69 40.73
C ALA A 103 17.70 47.02 40.28
N GLN A 104 17.87 47.22 38.98
CA GLN A 104 18.45 48.45 38.43
C GLN A 104 17.55 49.66 38.71
N ALA A 105 16.24 49.52 38.55
CA ALA A 105 15.27 50.57 38.90
C ALA A 105 15.40 50.97 40.38
N TYR A 106 15.44 49.99 41.29
CA TYR A 106 15.64 50.24 42.73
C TYR A 106 16.99 50.90 43.02
N ALA A 107 18.07 50.47 42.36
CA ALA A 107 19.40 51.06 42.55
C ALA A 107 19.43 52.56 42.17
N THR A 108 18.72 52.95 41.11
CA THR A 108 18.63 54.36 40.68
C THR A 108 17.68 55.21 41.53
N GLY A 109 16.66 54.61 42.13
CA GLY A 109 15.65 55.30 42.91
C GLY A 109 15.06 54.41 44.01
N PRO A 110 15.72 54.31 45.18
CA PRO A 110 15.25 53.48 46.28
C PRO A 110 13.88 53.94 46.76
N THR A 111 12.87 53.07 46.65
CA THR A 111 11.49 53.34 47.09
C THR A 111 10.87 52.09 47.70
N ALA A 112 9.88 52.25 48.57
CA ALA A 112 9.13 51.12 49.13
C ALA A 112 8.45 50.27 48.03
N ALA A 113 7.92 50.93 46.99
CA ALA A 113 7.38 50.24 45.82
C ALA A 113 8.47 49.45 45.06
N GLY A 114 9.67 50.01 44.93
CA GLY A 114 10.81 49.32 44.31
C GLY A 114 11.23 48.04 45.06
N VAL A 115 11.18 48.06 46.41
CA VAL A 115 11.40 46.86 47.24
C VAL A 115 10.39 45.77 46.88
N GLN A 116 9.10 46.11 46.87
CA GLN A 116 8.03 45.15 46.58
C GLN A 116 8.13 44.61 45.14
N ASN A 117 8.44 45.47 44.17
CA ASN A 117 8.58 45.09 42.76
C ASN A 117 9.71 44.09 42.56
N TYR A 118 10.88 44.33 43.15
CA TYR A 118 12.02 43.41 43.02
C TYR A 118 11.76 42.09 43.76
N ALA A 119 11.19 42.13 44.98
CA ALA A 119 10.81 40.92 45.71
C ALA A 119 9.82 40.06 44.89
N SER A 120 8.81 40.69 44.28
CA SER A 120 7.83 39.99 43.44
C SER A 120 8.45 39.40 42.18
N ALA A 121 9.43 40.07 41.58
CA ALA A 121 10.18 39.57 40.43
C ALA A 121 11.03 38.34 40.80
N LEU A 122 11.74 38.39 41.94
CA LEU A 122 12.51 37.25 42.44
C LEU A 122 11.62 36.05 42.81
N ASP A 123 10.47 36.28 43.44
CA ASP A 123 9.54 35.20 43.78
C ASP A 123 8.92 34.57 42.52
N THR A 124 8.68 35.36 41.47
CA THR A 124 8.23 34.85 40.17
C THR A 124 9.31 34.01 39.51
N LEU A 125 10.55 34.52 39.45
CA LEU A 125 11.70 33.78 38.95
C LEU A 125 11.92 32.47 39.72
N SER A 126 11.85 32.50 41.06
CA SER A 126 11.99 31.30 41.89
C SER A 126 10.92 30.26 41.55
N ARG A 127 9.66 30.66 41.39
CA ARG A 127 8.57 29.76 40.97
C ARG A 127 8.81 29.18 39.58
N SER A 128 9.24 29.98 38.62
CA SER A 128 9.56 29.51 37.27
C SER A 128 10.70 28.48 37.27
N VAL A 129 11.73 28.71 38.08
CA VAL A 129 12.84 27.76 38.27
C VAL A 129 12.37 26.48 38.95
N ASP A 130 11.53 26.56 39.98
CA ASP A 130 10.96 25.39 40.67
C ASP A 130 10.08 24.54 39.77
N GLN A 131 9.25 25.18 38.94
CA GLN A 131 8.48 24.50 37.90
C GLN A 131 9.42 23.86 36.86
N GLY A 132 10.49 24.55 36.48
CA GLY A 132 11.54 23.98 35.64
C GLY A 132 12.11 22.69 36.22
N LEU A 133 12.47 22.68 37.50
CA LEU A 133 13.01 21.50 38.18
C LEU A 133 12.07 20.28 38.16
N GLN A 134 10.76 20.47 37.98
CA GLN A 134 9.77 19.40 37.84
C GLN A 134 9.57 18.93 36.38
N VAL A 135 9.79 19.83 35.40
CA VAL A 135 9.56 19.56 33.97
C VAL A 135 10.80 18.97 33.28
N PHE A 136 12.00 19.36 33.71
CA PHE A 136 13.25 18.90 33.09
C PHE A 136 13.74 17.58 33.71
N VAL A 137 14.12 16.63 32.85
CA VAL A 137 14.62 15.30 33.29
C VAL A 137 16.13 15.17 33.08
N ILE A 138 16.70 15.91 32.12
CA ILE A 138 18.11 15.84 31.76
C ILE A 138 18.97 16.40 32.90
N SER A 139 19.93 15.61 33.39
CA SER A 139 20.77 15.96 34.53
C SER A 139 21.53 17.28 34.36
N SER A 140 22.00 17.59 33.15
CA SER A 140 22.69 18.87 32.85
C SER A 140 21.76 20.08 32.99
N ASN A 141 20.52 19.98 32.53
CA ASN A 141 19.53 21.06 32.64
C ASN A 141 19.11 21.24 34.09
N LEU A 142 18.91 20.13 34.82
CA LEU A 142 18.61 20.15 36.25
C LEU A 142 19.75 20.78 37.07
N ALA A 143 21.01 20.48 36.75
CA ALA A 143 22.16 21.12 37.39
C ALA A 143 22.14 22.63 37.20
N LYS A 144 21.94 23.11 35.96
CA LYS A 144 21.85 24.56 35.67
C LYS A 144 20.67 25.24 36.35
N LEU A 145 19.51 24.59 36.41
CA LEU A 145 18.35 25.12 37.14
C LEU A 145 18.62 25.23 38.65
N ARG A 146 19.33 24.27 39.25
CA ARG A 146 19.75 24.36 40.66
C ARG A 146 20.73 25.50 40.90
N GLU A 147 21.71 25.67 40.00
CA GLU A 147 22.62 26.82 40.06
C GLU A 147 21.87 28.15 39.98
N ILE A 148 20.89 28.28 39.06
CA ILE A 148 20.04 29.48 38.97
C ILE A 148 19.26 29.66 40.28
N LYS A 149 18.65 28.61 40.82
CA LYS A 149 17.89 28.66 42.09
C LYS A 149 18.76 29.17 43.25
N GLU A 150 19.98 28.67 43.37
CA GLU A 150 20.93 29.11 44.39
C GLU A 150 21.26 30.60 44.24
N GLN A 151 21.49 31.07 43.01
CA GLN A 151 21.76 32.48 42.73
C GLN A 151 20.56 33.38 43.02
N VAL A 152 19.34 32.91 42.76
CA VAL A 152 18.11 33.65 43.14
C VAL A 152 18.05 33.86 44.66
N GLY A 153 18.44 32.85 45.45
CA GLY A 153 18.59 32.98 46.90
C GLY A 153 19.65 34.01 47.29
N GLY A 154 20.83 33.97 46.66
CA GLY A 154 21.91 34.94 46.88
C GLY A 154 21.53 36.37 46.51
N LEU A 155 20.80 36.56 45.40
CA LEU A 155 20.26 37.84 44.97
C LEU A 155 19.29 38.42 46.00
N LYS A 156 18.38 37.59 46.53
CA LYS A 156 17.44 37.99 47.59
C LYS A 156 18.19 38.48 48.83
N GLN A 157 19.17 37.71 49.30
CA GLN A 157 19.97 38.07 50.47
C GLN A 157 20.75 39.38 50.26
N THR A 158 21.41 39.54 49.11
CA THR A 158 22.19 40.74 48.78
C THR A 158 21.28 41.96 48.66
N PHE A 159 20.08 41.79 48.11
CA PHE A 159 19.09 42.86 48.05
C PHE A 159 18.54 43.26 49.41
N ASP A 160 18.25 42.30 50.29
CA ASP A 160 17.81 42.59 51.66
C ASP A 160 18.89 43.38 52.43
N GLN A 161 20.17 43.06 52.21
CA GLN A 161 21.28 43.85 52.72
C GLN A 161 21.29 45.29 52.16
N LEU A 162 21.03 45.44 50.86
CA LEU A 162 20.94 46.75 50.21
C LEU A 162 19.79 47.61 50.77
N VAL A 163 18.62 47.00 50.97
CA VAL A 163 17.47 47.67 51.60
C VAL A 163 17.81 48.09 53.02
N GLY A 164 18.43 47.18 53.80
CA GLY A 164 18.81 47.45 55.18
C GLY A 164 19.85 48.56 55.33
N ILE A 165 20.87 48.62 54.46
CA ILE A 165 21.86 49.71 54.51
C ILE A 165 21.27 51.05 54.08
N ASN A 166 20.37 51.08 53.09
CA ASN A 166 19.68 52.31 52.69
C ASN A 166 18.83 52.89 53.83
N GLN A 167 18.10 52.04 54.55
CA GLN A 167 17.35 52.45 55.75
C GLN A 167 18.27 53.03 56.84
N LYS A 168 19.44 52.41 57.06
CA LYS A 168 20.43 52.94 58.02
C LYS A 168 20.98 54.31 57.60
N VAL A 169 21.21 54.54 56.31
CA VAL A 169 21.61 55.85 55.78
C VAL A 169 20.51 56.90 56.05
N ASP A 170 19.25 56.57 55.76
CA ASP A 170 18.11 57.46 56.00
C ASP A 170 17.98 57.84 57.50
N GLU A 171 18.14 56.86 58.40
CA GLU A 171 18.14 57.09 59.85
C GLU A 171 19.34 57.95 60.31
N ALA A 172 20.53 57.71 59.76
CA ALA A 172 21.74 58.45 60.12
C ALA A 172 21.74 59.90 59.60
N LEU A 173 20.97 60.22 58.56
CA LEU A 173 20.80 61.59 58.08
C LEU A 173 19.99 62.46 59.05
N LYS A 174 19.04 61.90 59.81
CA LYS A 174 18.20 62.65 60.76
C LYS A 174 18.99 63.51 61.77
N PRO A 175 19.97 62.98 62.53
CA PRO A 175 20.77 63.79 63.44
C PRO A 175 21.64 64.82 62.70
N ILE A 176 22.13 64.51 61.50
CA ILE A 176 22.96 65.43 60.71
C ILE A 176 22.17 66.66 60.27
N ILE A 177 20.88 66.49 59.93
CA ILE A 177 19.99 67.60 59.57
C ILE A 177 19.85 68.54 60.77
N LYS A 178 19.61 67.98 61.97
CA LYS A 178 19.49 68.77 63.20
C LYS A 178 20.77 69.57 63.49
N VAL A 179 21.94 68.91 63.48
CA VAL A 179 23.23 69.59 63.70
C VAL A 179 23.49 70.65 62.61
N SER A 180 23.11 70.36 61.36
CA SER A 180 23.19 71.32 60.25
C SER A 180 22.43 72.61 60.53
N ASP A 181 21.20 72.47 61.03
CA ASP A 181 20.29 73.58 61.23
C ASP A 181 20.68 74.37 62.49
N ASP A 182 21.14 73.71 63.55
CA ASP A 182 21.67 74.35 64.76
C ASP A 182 22.91 75.22 64.45
N VAL A 183 23.85 74.70 63.65
CA VAL A 183 25.04 75.46 63.21
C VAL A 183 24.65 76.64 62.32
N SER A 184 23.71 76.42 61.39
CA SER A 184 23.23 77.45 60.48
C SER A 184 22.53 78.58 61.26
N ALA A 185 21.70 78.26 62.25
CA ALA A 185 21.07 79.22 63.14
C ALA A 185 22.11 79.99 63.99
N THR A 186 23.16 79.31 64.45
CA THR A 186 24.25 79.95 65.21
C THR A 186 24.98 80.99 64.37
N PHE A 187 25.34 80.66 63.13
CA PHE A 187 25.98 81.63 62.22
C PHE A 187 25.04 82.76 61.80
N GLU A 188 23.75 82.49 61.63
CA GLU A 188 22.75 83.53 61.35
C GLU A 188 22.64 84.54 62.50
N ASN A 189 22.51 84.04 63.72
CA ASN A 189 22.44 84.89 64.91
C ASN A 189 23.72 85.69 65.12
N LEU A 190 24.87 85.08 64.86
CA LEU A 190 26.17 85.76 64.93
C LEU A 190 26.26 86.89 63.89
N LEU A 191 25.85 86.63 62.65
CA LEU A 191 25.81 87.63 61.59
C LEU A 191 24.90 88.80 61.97
N ASN A 192 23.64 88.51 62.36
CA ASN A 192 22.69 89.55 62.76
C ASN A 192 23.21 90.39 63.93
N LYS A 193 23.80 89.75 64.95
CA LYS A 193 24.38 90.46 66.09
C LYS A 193 25.55 91.36 65.68
N THR A 194 26.47 90.86 64.86
CA THR A 194 27.60 91.68 64.38
C THR A 194 27.14 92.85 63.51
N ILE A 195 26.08 92.68 62.73
CA ILE A 195 25.46 93.77 61.95
C ILE A 195 24.89 94.82 62.90
N ASP A 196 24.08 94.41 63.87
CA ASP A 196 23.45 95.31 64.85
C ASP A 196 24.50 96.10 65.66
N ASP A 197 25.54 95.43 66.15
CA ASP A 197 26.61 96.05 66.92
C ASP A 197 27.42 97.05 66.06
N THR A 198 27.67 96.71 64.78
CA THR A 198 28.34 97.61 63.83
C THR A 198 27.48 98.82 63.47
N LEU A 199 26.16 98.65 63.34
CA LEU A 199 25.23 99.75 63.07
C LEU A 199 25.14 100.72 64.24
N ARG A 200 25.25 100.22 65.49
CA ARG A 200 25.27 101.06 66.70
C ARG A 200 26.58 101.85 66.86
N ALA A 201 27.71 101.28 66.44
CA ALA A 201 29.02 101.93 66.54
C ALA A 201 29.88 101.66 65.29
N PRO A 202 29.66 102.41 64.19
CA PRO A 202 30.33 102.16 62.91
C PRO A 202 31.85 102.33 63.01
N ASN A 203 32.59 101.25 62.78
CA ASN A 203 34.05 101.26 62.72
C ASN A 203 34.56 100.15 61.78
N GLU A 204 35.83 100.26 61.36
CA GLU A 204 36.45 99.32 60.42
C GLU A 204 36.49 97.88 60.96
N THR A 205 36.68 97.73 62.28
CA THR A 205 36.71 96.43 62.96
C THR A 205 35.35 95.72 62.89
N GLY A 206 34.24 96.44 63.11
CA GLY A 206 32.88 95.91 63.03
C GLY A 206 32.52 95.45 61.62
N ILE A 207 32.88 96.23 60.60
CA ILE A 207 32.72 95.82 59.19
C ILE A 207 33.46 94.51 58.90
N ARG A 208 34.69 94.37 59.42
CA ARG A 208 35.49 93.14 59.28
C ARG A 208 34.83 91.95 59.99
N GLN A 209 34.25 92.16 61.17
CA GLN A 209 33.53 91.14 61.93
C GLN A 209 32.25 90.68 61.22
N VAL A 210 31.47 91.62 60.65
CA VAL A 210 30.30 91.29 59.82
C VAL A 210 30.72 90.43 58.62
N LYS A 211 31.82 90.78 57.95
CA LYS A 211 32.35 89.99 56.85
C LYS A 211 32.69 88.56 57.30
N ILE A 212 33.39 88.41 58.43
CA ILE A 212 33.73 87.08 58.97
C ILE A 212 32.46 86.27 59.27
N ALA A 213 31.49 86.83 59.96
CA ALA A 213 30.23 86.15 60.27
C ALA A 213 29.46 85.77 58.99
N GLY A 214 29.48 86.63 57.97
CA GLY A 214 28.89 86.36 56.65
C GLY A 214 29.62 85.24 55.91
N ASP A 215 30.96 85.24 55.95
CA ASP A 215 31.79 84.20 55.35
C ASP A 215 31.56 82.83 56.03
N LEU A 216 31.31 82.80 57.35
CA LEU A 216 30.94 81.57 58.08
C LEU A 216 29.57 81.02 57.63
N ARG A 217 28.55 81.88 57.54
CA ARG A 217 27.22 81.51 57.04
C ARG A 217 27.28 80.96 55.60
N ASN A 218 28.01 81.65 54.74
CA ASN A 218 28.20 81.25 53.34
C ASN A 218 28.99 79.94 53.24
N GLY A 219 30.03 79.77 54.07
CA GLY A 219 30.81 78.54 54.18
C GLY A 219 29.93 77.34 54.56
N MET A 220 29.04 77.51 55.54
CA MET A 220 28.07 76.47 55.92
C MET A 220 27.10 76.13 54.78
N THR A 221 26.60 77.13 54.07
CA THR A 221 25.71 76.92 52.92
C THR A 221 26.41 76.15 51.80
N ASN A 222 27.64 76.53 51.46
CA ASN A 222 28.44 75.83 50.47
C ASN A 222 28.74 74.38 50.89
N PHE A 223 29.12 74.16 52.16
CA PHE A 223 29.33 72.82 52.69
C PHE A 223 28.07 71.94 52.57
N ARG A 224 26.89 72.47 52.93
CA ARG A 224 25.61 71.76 52.76
C ARG A 224 25.36 71.36 51.30
N LEU A 225 25.65 72.25 50.34
CA LEU A 225 25.47 71.97 48.92
C LEU A 225 26.42 70.86 48.43
N VAL A 226 27.70 70.93 48.81
CA VAL A 226 28.69 69.92 48.42
C VAL A 226 28.37 68.58 49.06
N PHE A 227 27.94 68.56 50.33
CA PHE A 227 27.52 67.33 50.98
C PHE A 227 26.25 66.75 50.34
N ARG A 228 25.23 67.56 50.04
CA ARG A 228 24.03 67.11 49.33
C ARG A 228 24.36 66.50 47.96
N ARG A 229 25.31 67.09 47.23
CA ARG A 229 25.79 66.52 45.96
C ARG A 229 26.42 65.15 46.16
N TYR A 230 27.20 64.95 47.22
CA TYR A 230 27.76 63.65 47.56
C TYR A 230 26.68 62.63 47.96
N LEU A 231 25.64 63.03 48.70
CA LEU A 231 24.50 62.17 49.02
C LEU A 231 23.74 61.73 47.75
N SER A 232 23.59 62.62 46.76
CA SER A 232 22.94 62.29 45.49
C SER A 232 23.80 61.42 44.58
N VAL A 233 25.12 61.65 44.54
CA VAL A 233 26.05 60.94 43.67
C VAL A 233 27.30 60.57 44.48
N PRO A 234 27.29 59.40 45.16
CA PRO A 234 28.35 59.00 46.07
C PRO A 234 29.57 58.44 45.34
N ASN A 235 30.34 59.32 44.68
CA ASN A 235 31.59 58.97 44.01
C ASN A 235 32.82 59.52 44.75
N ALA A 236 34.01 59.09 44.33
CA ALA A 236 35.28 59.47 44.95
C ALA A 236 35.53 60.98 44.94
N ASP A 237 35.22 61.64 43.81
CA ASP A 237 35.43 63.08 43.63
C ASP A 237 34.52 63.91 44.56
N ASN A 238 33.24 63.54 44.64
CA ASN A 238 32.28 64.18 45.53
C ASN A 238 32.63 63.93 46.99
N ARG A 239 33.08 62.72 47.35
CA ARG A 239 33.58 62.42 48.69
C ARG A 239 34.73 63.36 49.04
N GLN A 240 35.77 63.43 48.20
CA GLN A 240 36.92 64.28 48.45
C GLN A 240 36.53 65.76 48.57
N ALA A 241 35.64 66.25 47.69
CA ALA A 241 35.14 67.62 47.75
C ALA A 241 34.39 67.92 49.06
N THR A 242 33.56 66.98 49.54
CA THR A 242 32.83 67.11 50.81
C THR A 242 33.78 67.19 52.00
N TYR A 243 34.76 66.29 52.11
CA TYR A 243 35.72 66.31 53.22
C TYR A 243 36.55 67.59 53.21
N LYS A 244 37.02 68.02 52.03
CA LYS A 244 37.75 69.29 51.89
C LYS A 244 36.92 70.49 52.32
N ALA A 245 35.64 70.52 51.95
CA ALA A 245 34.72 71.60 52.35
C ALA A 245 34.44 71.59 53.86
N ALA A 246 34.29 70.40 54.47
CA ALA A 246 34.14 70.26 55.92
C ALA A 246 35.37 70.79 56.67
N ASP A 247 36.56 70.39 56.23
CA ASP A 247 37.84 70.78 56.85
C ASP A 247 38.10 72.28 56.73
N ALA A 248 37.81 72.86 55.56
CA ALA A 248 37.93 74.29 55.34
C ALA A 248 36.99 75.10 56.25
N LEU A 249 35.73 74.67 56.38
CA LEU A 249 34.75 75.35 57.24
C LEU A 249 35.14 75.24 58.72
N ILE A 250 35.58 74.06 59.18
CA ILE A 250 36.06 73.87 60.56
C ILE A 250 37.24 74.78 60.86
N ALA A 251 38.23 74.86 59.96
CA ALA A 251 39.38 75.75 60.12
C ALA A 251 38.98 77.23 60.12
N GLN A 252 38.01 77.62 59.30
CA GLN A 252 37.49 78.98 59.24
C GLN A 252 36.79 79.39 60.55
N VAL A 253 36.00 78.49 61.14
CA VAL A 253 35.33 78.72 62.42
C VAL A 253 36.33 78.80 63.56
N ASP A 254 37.34 77.92 63.57
CA ASP A 254 38.42 77.94 64.57
C ASP A 254 39.19 79.27 64.54
N ALA A 255 39.54 79.75 63.34
CA ALA A 255 40.21 81.04 63.15
C ALA A 255 39.32 82.25 63.52
N ALA A 256 37.99 82.14 63.38
CA ALA A 256 37.07 83.23 63.71
C ALA A 256 37.07 83.58 65.21
N ARG A 257 37.44 82.63 66.08
CA ARG A 257 37.51 82.83 67.54
C ARG A 257 38.38 84.03 67.94
N SER A 258 39.55 84.20 67.31
CA SER A 258 40.45 85.32 67.63
C SER A 258 40.14 86.60 66.86
N GLN A 259 39.19 86.56 65.92
CA GLN A 259 38.87 87.67 65.02
C GLN A 259 37.52 88.34 65.34
N LEU A 260 36.67 87.66 66.09
CA LEU A 260 35.37 88.15 66.57
C LEU A 260 35.46 88.68 68.01
N PRO A 261 34.46 89.45 68.48
CA PRO A 261 34.39 89.91 69.87
C PRO A 261 34.35 88.75 70.86
N VAL A 262 34.83 88.97 72.09
CA VAL A 262 34.89 87.94 73.14
C VAL A 262 33.49 87.39 73.47
N GLU A 263 32.45 88.21 73.33
CA GLU A 263 31.04 87.84 73.52
C GLU A 263 30.56 86.81 72.49
N ALA A 264 31.23 86.68 71.34
CA ALA A 264 30.93 85.68 70.32
C ALA A 264 31.63 84.33 70.57
N ASN A 265 32.65 84.27 71.45
CA ASN A 265 33.47 83.08 71.66
C ASN A 265 32.65 81.84 72.05
N ALA A 266 31.63 82.00 72.88
CA ALA A 266 30.76 80.90 73.28
C ALA A 266 29.96 80.33 72.08
N ALA A 267 29.48 81.18 71.19
CA ALA A 267 28.77 80.76 69.98
C ALA A 267 29.73 80.10 68.97
N VAL A 268 30.94 80.64 68.81
CA VAL A 268 31.99 80.05 67.95
C VAL A 268 32.41 78.68 68.47
N ASP A 269 32.63 78.53 69.78
CA ASP A 269 32.97 77.24 70.40
C ASP A 269 31.86 76.20 70.21
N ALA A 270 30.60 76.60 70.46
CA ALA A 270 29.46 75.74 70.26
C ALA A 270 29.34 75.29 68.79
N ALA A 271 29.51 76.21 67.85
CA ALA A 271 29.50 75.89 66.42
C ALA A 271 30.67 74.98 66.02
N LEU A 272 31.86 75.18 66.56
CA LEU A 272 33.03 74.35 66.29
C LEU A 272 32.84 72.92 66.80
N VAL A 273 32.29 72.76 68.01
CA VAL A 273 31.94 71.44 68.58
C VAL A 273 30.89 70.75 67.71
N ALA A 274 29.81 71.47 67.35
CA ALA A 274 28.75 70.95 66.50
C ALA A 274 29.26 70.55 65.10
N LEU A 275 30.14 71.33 64.49
CA LEU A 275 30.75 70.98 63.20
C LEU A 275 31.69 69.77 63.27
N LYS A 276 32.44 69.62 64.37
CA LYS A 276 33.24 68.41 64.60
C LYS A 276 32.34 67.18 64.73
N GLN A 277 31.22 67.30 65.46
CA GLN A 277 30.21 66.25 65.54
C GLN A 277 29.56 65.96 64.17
N TYR A 278 29.25 67.00 63.40
CA TYR A 278 28.76 66.87 62.03
C TYR A 278 29.73 66.05 61.18
N LYS A 279 31.04 66.36 61.23
CA LYS A 279 32.06 65.64 60.46
C LYS A 279 32.15 64.16 60.86
N VAL A 280 32.00 63.83 62.14
CA VAL A 280 31.95 62.43 62.60
C VAL A 280 30.74 61.69 62.01
N LEU A 281 29.55 62.29 62.09
CA LEU A 281 28.33 61.71 61.50
C LEU A 281 28.46 61.58 59.97
N MET A 282 29.02 62.59 59.31
CA MET A 282 29.27 62.63 57.87
C MET A 282 30.23 61.50 57.46
N THR A 283 31.25 61.22 58.27
CA THR A 283 32.19 60.12 58.03
C THR A 283 31.48 58.78 58.10
N SER A 284 30.66 58.56 59.13
CA SER A 284 29.86 57.33 59.25
C SER A 284 28.90 57.15 58.07
N ILE A 285 28.23 58.22 57.61
CA ILE A 285 27.38 58.17 56.41
C ILE A 285 28.20 57.88 55.16
N SER A 286 29.39 58.46 55.02
CA SER A 286 30.29 58.20 53.90
C SER A 286 30.68 56.72 53.82
N ASP A 287 31.00 56.09 54.96
CA ASP A 287 31.32 54.67 55.02
C ASP A 287 30.13 53.80 54.63
N MET A 288 28.92 54.15 55.09
CA MET A 288 27.69 53.46 54.67
C MET A 288 27.40 53.63 53.18
N LEU A 289 27.60 54.82 52.60
CA LEU A 289 27.43 55.04 51.16
C LEU A 289 28.43 54.21 50.34
N GLN A 290 29.67 54.06 50.81
CA GLN A 290 30.65 53.17 50.17
C GLN A 290 30.22 51.70 50.26
N GLN A 291 29.68 51.26 51.40
CA GLN A 291 29.11 49.91 51.53
C GLN A 291 27.90 49.71 50.62
N THR A 292 27.02 50.70 50.48
CA THR A 292 25.89 50.67 49.54
C THR A 292 26.35 50.48 48.11
N GLU A 293 27.39 51.21 47.67
CA GLU A 293 27.96 51.04 46.33
C GLU A 293 28.58 49.66 46.13
N GLN A 294 29.26 49.11 47.14
CA GLN A 294 29.81 47.75 47.07
C GLN A 294 28.68 46.70 46.93
N ILE A 295 27.65 46.79 47.76
CA ILE A 295 26.49 45.87 47.71
C ILE A 295 25.75 46.00 46.37
N ARG A 296 25.61 47.21 45.81
CA ARG A 296 25.05 47.43 44.46
C ARG A 296 25.86 46.73 43.38
N ASN A 297 27.19 46.83 43.44
CA ASN A 297 28.08 46.17 42.48
C ASN A 297 27.98 44.64 42.60
N ASP A 298 27.95 44.10 43.82
CA ASP A 298 27.78 42.67 44.07
C ASP A 298 26.42 42.17 43.52
N LEU A 299 25.34 42.91 43.78
CA LEU A 299 24.01 42.61 43.26
C LEU A 299 23.99 42.63 41.71
N GLN A 300 24.64 43.61 41.09
CA GLN A 300 24.76 43.71 39.64
C GLN A 300 25.55 42.53 39.08
N GLN A 301 26.68 42.16 39.68
CA GLN A 301 27.51 41.05 39.24
C GLN A 301 26.76 39.72 39.35
N GLN A 302 26.09 39.47 40.47
CA GLN A 302 25.23 38.29 40.66
C GLN A 302 24.08 38.26 39.64
N SER A 303 23.46 39.41 39.35
CA SER A 303 22.36 39.51 38.37
C SER A 303 22.84 39.16 36.97
N VAL A 304 24.03 39.63 36.56
CA VAL A 304 24.65 39.29 35.28
C VAL A 304 25.03 37.80 35.23
N ALA A 305 25.60 37.26 36.30
CA ALA A 305 25.95 35.84 36.38
C ALA A 305 24.71 34.94 36.31
N THR A 306 23.59 35.36 36.90
CA THR A 306 22.31 34.64 36.83
C THR A 306 21.74 34.65 35.41
N ALA A 307 21.81 35.81 34.71
CA ALA A 307 21.43 35.91 33.30
C ALA A 307 22.28 35.01 32.40
N ALA A 308 23.60 34.99 32.61
CA ALA A 308 24.50 34.12 31.86
C ALA A 308 24.16 32.62 32.07
N ARG A 309 23.80 32.20 33.29
CA ARG A 309 23.36 30.81 33.54
C ARG A 309 22.03 30.48 32.87
N ALA A 310 21.11 31.43 32.78
CA ALA A 310 19.86 31.25 32.03
C ALA A 310 20.13 31.12 30.52
N ASP A 311 21.12 31.86 29.99
CA ASP A 311 21.58 31.71 28.61
C ASP A 311 22.26 30.35 28.35
N ASP A 312 23.09 29.88 29.28
CA ASP A 312 23.67 28.53 29.23
C ASP A 312 22.59 27.44 29.16
N LEU A 313 21.56 27.56 30.00
CA LEU A 313 20.42 26.63 30.01
C LEU A 313 19.70 26.62 28.66
N ALA A 314 19.50 27.80 28.04
CA ALA A 314 18.92 27.92 26.71
C ALA A 314 19.80 27.27 25.64
N ALA A 315 21.12 27.47 25.70
CA ALA A 315 22.07 26.85 24.78
C ALA A 315 22.07 25.32 24.90
N LEU A 316 22.09 24.78 26.12
CA LEU A 316 21.99 23.34 26.37
C LEU A 316 20.68 22.75 25.84
N GLN A 317 19.58 23.49 25.97
CA GLN A 317 18.29 23.06 25.44
C GLN A 317 18.29 23.02 23.90
N VAL A 318 18.96 23.97 23.22
CA VAL A 318 19.12 23.97 21.75
C VAL A 318 20.03 22.82 21.28
N ILE A 319 21.08 22.49 22.03
CA ILE A 319 21.96 21.36 21.69
C ILE A 319 21.22 20.02 21.85
N SER A 320 20.53 19.83 22.98
CA SER A 320 19.75 18.62 23.27
C SER A 320 18.66 18.41 22.21
N ALA A 321 17.96 19.51 21.87
CA ALA A 321 17.03 19.62 20.77
C ALA A 321 17.57 19.11 19.42
N LYS A 322 18.76 19.56 19.01
CA LYS A 322 19.38 19.14 17.74
C LYS A 322 19.73 17.64 17.76
N LYS A 323 20.25 17.13 18.89
CA LYS A 323 20.61 15.72 19.04
C LYS A 323 19.38 14.80 18.96
N GLU A 324 18.29 15.17 19.62
CA GLU A 324 17.01 14.44 19.57
C GLU A 324 16.43 14.45 18.15
N GLN A 325 16.47 15.60 17.46
CA GLN A 325 16.01 15.70 16.06
C GLN A 325 16.79 14.76 15.13
N GLN A 326 18.12 14.74 15.22
CA GLN A 326 18.95 13.84 14.42
C GLN A 326 18.60 12.37 14.69
N THR A 327 18.40 12.01 15.96
CA THR A 327 18.03 10.65 16.35
C THR A 327 16.67 10.24 15.77
N ALA A 328 15.66 11.12 15.85
CA ALA A 328 14.33 10.87 15.29
C ALA A 328 14.36 10.72 13.76
N VAL A 329 15.11 11.56 13.05
CA VAL A 329 15.28 11.47 11.60
C VAL A 329 15.97 10.15 11.20
N VAL A 330 17.04 9.77 11.89
CA VAL A 330 17.74 8.50 11.62
C VAL A 330 16.82 7.30 11.88
N GLN A 331 16.03 7.32 12.95
CA GLN A 331 15.05 6.27 13.24
C GLN A 331 13.99 6.18 12.12
N LEU A 332 13.39 7.30 11.70
CA LEU A 332 12.42 7.33 10.60
C LEU A 332 13.01 6.80 9.28
N LEU A 333 14.21 7.25 8.91
CA LEU A 333 14.89 6.78 7.69
C LEU A 333 15.23 5.29 7.75
N SER A 334 15.67 4.79 8.92
CA SER A 334 15.97 3.36 9.09
C SER A 334 14.74 2.48 8.92
N VAL A 335 13.60 2.87 9.48
CA VAL A 335 12.34 2.13 9.34
C VAL A 335 11.81 2.24 7.91
N ALA A 336 11.87 3.42 7.30
CA ALA A 336 11.49 3.59 5.89
C ALA A 336 12.31 2.69 4.96
N LEU A 337 13.63 2.58 5.20
CA LEU A 337 14.51 1.68 4.45
C LEU A 337 14.11 0.22 4.62
N VAL A 338 13.82 -0.22 5.86
CA VAL A 338 13.38 -1.60 6.13
C VAL A 338 12.05 -1.90 5.43
N VAL A 339 11.07 -1.00 5.51
CA VAL A 339 9.77 -1.16 4.82
C VAL A 339 9.96 -1.24 3.30
N LEU A 340 10.84 -0.41 2.74
CA LEU A 340 11.18 -0.44 1.32
C LEU A 340 11.82 -1.77 0.91
N LEU A 341 12.78 -2.28 1.68
CA LEU A 341 13.42 -3.58 1.41
C LEU A 341 12.42 -4.74 1.50
N VAL A 342 11.53 -4.72 2.49
CA VAL A 342 10.44 -5.71 2.62
C VAL A 342 9.50 -5.63 1.42
N GLY A 343 9.16 -4.42 0.96
CA GLY A 343 8.34 -4.20 -0.23
C GLY A 343 8.98 -4.77 -1.51
N ILE A 344 10.27 -4.49 -1.74
CA ILE A 344 11.04 -5.03 -2.87
C ILE A 344 11.10 -6.56 -2.79
N PHE A 345 11.36 -7.10 -1.60
CA PHE A 345 11.43 -8.54 -1.39
C PHE A 345 10.07 -9.22 -1.63
N ALA A 346 8.98 -8.63 -1.14
CA ALA A 346 7.63 -9.12 -1.39
C ALA A 346 7.27 -9.06 -2.88
N ALA A 347 7.59 -7.97 -3.58
CA ALA A 347 7.38 -7.84 -5.02
C ALA A 347 8.14 -8.93 -5.78
N PHE A 348 9.42 -9.15 -5.46
CA PHE A 348 10.23 -10.21 -6.05
C PHE A 348 9.62 -11.60 -5.83
N LEU A 349 9.16 -11.91 -4.60
CA LEU A 349 8.49 -13.17 -4.29
C LEU A 349 7.19 -13.34 -5.06
N ILE A 350 6.36 -12.30 -5.16
CA ILE A 350 5.10 -12.32 -5.91
C ILE A 350 5.38 -12.58 -7.39
N THR A 351 6.32 -11.87 -8.00
CA THR A 351 6.69 -12.07 -9.41
C THR A 351 7.15 -13.51 -9.66
N ARG A 352 8.04 -14.04 -8.81
CA ARG A 352 8.57 -15.39 -8.98
C ARG A 352 7.54 -16.48 -8.71
N GLN A 353 6.65 -16.29 -7.73
CA GLN A 353 5.71 -17.34 -7.33
C GLN A 353 4.38 -17.31 -8.06
N ILE A 354 3.94 -16.15 -8.55
CA ILE A 354 2.64 -16.02 -9.21
C ILE A 354 2.84 -15.73 -10.69
N THR A 355 3.56 -14.66 -11.03
CA THR A 355 3.68 -14.20 -12.42
C THR A 355 4.41 -15.22 -13.31
N VAL A 356 5.51 -15.82 -12.84
CA VAL A 356 6.27 -16.79 -13.65
C VAL A 356 5.48 -18.07 -13.97
N PRO A 357 4.90 -18.81 -12.99
CA PRO A 357 4.12 -20.01 -13.30
C PRO A 357 2.85 -19.71 -14.11
N LEU A 358 2.21 -18.56 -13.87
CA LEU A 358 1.08 -18.11 -14.68
C LEU A 358 1.49 -17.92 -16.15
N ASN A 359 2.63 -17.28 -16.40
CA ASN A 359 3.15 -17.10 -17.76
C ASN A 359 3.50 -18.46 -18.41
N SER A 360 4.05 -19.41 -17.66
CA SER A 360 4.28 -20.78 -18.17
C SER A 360 2.99 -21.46 -18.60
N THR A 361 1.90 -21.30 -17.84
CA THR A 361 0.59 -21.84 -18.21
C THR A 361 0.02 -21.17 -19.45
N VAL A 362 0.19 -19.84 -19.59
CA VAL A 362 -0.21 -19.11 -20.82
C VAL A 362 0.56 -19.61 -22.04
N ILE A 363 1.85 -19.88 -21.91
CA ILE A 363 2.67 -20.44 -23.00
C ILE A 363 2.18 -21.84 -23.38
N ALA A 364 1.87 -22.70 -22.39
CA ALA A 364 1.33 -24.04 -22.65
C ALA A 364 -0.04 -23.98 -23.36
N ALA A 365 -0.93 -23.07 -22.93
CA ALA A 365 -2.22 -22.85 -23.57
C ALA A 365 -2.08 -22.40 -25.03
N ARG A 366 -1.12 -21.51 -25.34
CA ARG A 366 -0.83 -21.10 -26.73
C ARG A 366 -0.39 -22.28 -27.60
N ARG A 367 0.50 -23.14 -27.09
CA ARG A 367 0.94 -24.34 -27.84
C ARG A 367 -0.22 -25.28 -28.17
N ILE A 368 -1.12 -25.50 -27.21
CA ILE A 368 -2.33 -26.31 -27.43
C ILE A 368 -3.21 -25.66 -28.51
N ALA A 369 -3.39 -24.34 -28.46
CA ALA A 369 -4.15 -23.60 -29.47
C ALA A 369 -3.50 -23.66 -30.87
N ASP A 370 -2.17 -23.71 -30.94
CA ASP A 370 -1.39 -23.89 -32.18
C ASP A 370 -1.37 -25.36 -32.67
N GLY A 371 -2.00 -26.29 -31.93
CA GLY A 371 -2.10 -27.71 -32.29
C GLY A 371 -0.94 -28.59 -31.82
N ASP A 372 0.03 -28.05 -31.08
CA ASP A 372 1.12 -28.83 -30.49
C ASP A 372 0.68 -29.46 -29.15
N LEU A 373 0.29 -30.74 -29.22
CA LEU A 373 -0.11 -31.56 -28.07
C LEU A 373 1.03 -32.47 -27.57
N THR A 374 2.28 -32.26 -27.99
CA THR A 374 3.39 -33.19 -27.70
C THR A 374 4.03 -32.96 -26.32
N HIS A 375 3.88 -31.77 -25.75
CA HIS A 375 4.49 -31.43 -24.46
C HIS A 375 3.63 -31.88 -23.27
N ASP A 376 4.27 -32.52 -22.29
CA ASP A 376 3.67 -32.80 -21.00
C ASP A 376 4.17 -31.78 -19.96
N SER A 377 3.24 -31.00 -19.43
CA SER A 377 3.50 -30.03 -18.36
C SER A 377 3.04 -30.61 -17.02
N SER A 378 3.86 -31.49 -16.43
CA SER A 378 3.61 -31.99 -15.06
C SER A 378 4.06 -30.97 -14.02
N THR A 379 3.18 -30.63 -13.08
CA THR A 379 3.51 -29.76 -11.94
C THR A 379 3.37 -30.52 -10.63
N THR A 380 4.29 -30.30 -9.69
CA THR A 380 4.23 -30.84 -8.33
C THR A 380 3.56 -29.88 -7.34
N ARG A 381 3.05 -28.76 -7.84
CA ARG A 381 2.52 -27.65 -7.04
C ARG A 381 1.06 -27.93 -6.65
N GLN A 382 0.69 -27.61 -5.41
CA GLN A 382 -0.64 -27.92 -4.85
C GLN A 382 -1.54 -26.69 -4.64
N ASP A 383 -1.13 -25.52 -5.08
CA ASP A 383 -1.95 -24.30 -5.01
C ASP A 383 -2.86 -24.12 -6.24
N GLU A 384 -3.56 -22.99 -6.34
CA GLU A 384 -4.48 -22.72 -7.45
C GLU A 384 -3.79 -22.73 -8.82
N LEU A 385 -2.52 -22.32 -8.90
CA LEU A 385 -1.75 -22.36 -10.15
C LEU A 385 -1.36 -23.79 -10.50
N GLY A 386 -1.04 -24.62 -9.51
CA GLY A 386 -0.82 -26.05 -9.68
C GLY A 386 -2.08 -26.77 -10.18
N LEU A 387 -3.24 -26.48 -9.60
CA LEU A 387 -4.53 -27.00 -10.06
C LEU A 387 -4.83 -26.60 -11.50
N LEU A 388 -4.59 -25.33 -11.86
CA LEU A 388 -4.77 -24.84 -13.22
C LEU A 388 -3.86 -25.58 -14.21
N GLN A 389 -2.58 -25.74 -13.89
CA GLN A 389 -1.62 -26.46 -14.73
C GLN A 389 -2.01 -27.94 -14.92
N ASN A 390 -2.39 -28.63 -13.86
CA ASN A 390 -2.86 -30.02 -13.95
C ASN A 390 -4.14 -30.14 -14.78
N THR A 391 -5.08 -29.20 -14.63
CA THR A 391 -6.32 -29.18 -15.43
C THR A 391 -6.02 -28.98 -16.92
N MET A 392 -5.10 -28.06 -17.25
CA MET A 392 -4.63 -27.88 -18.62
C MET A 392 -3.97 -29.15 -19.18
N GLN A 393 -3.17 -29.86 -18.37
CA GLN A 393 -2.56 -31.13 -18.78
C GLN A 393 -3.63 -32.20 -19.08
N HIS A 394 -4.65 -32.33 -18.23
CA HIS A 394 -5.76 -33.25 -18.49
C HIS A 394 -6.50 -32.94 -19.80
N MET A 395 -6.70 -31.66 -20.10
CA MET A 395 -7.24 -31.23 -21.38
C MET A 395 -6.34 -31.64 -22.56
N THR A 396 -5.02 -31.42 -22.47
CA THR A 396 -4.05 -31.85 -23.51
C THR A 396 -4.11 -33.35 -23.77
N VAL A 397 -4.11 -34.17 -22.72
CA VAL A 397 -4.20 -35.64 -22.83
C VAL A 397 -5.51 -36.06 -23.48
N SER A 398 -6.62 -35.41 -23.12
CA SER A 398 -7.93 -35.70 -23.69
C SER A 398 -7.99 -35.35 -25.18
N LEU A 399 -7.46 -34.18 -25.57
CA LEU A 399 -7.33 -33.78 -26.98
C LEU A 399 -6.44 -34.76 -27.76
N ARG A 400 -5.31 -35.20 -27.19
CA ARG A 400 -4.40 -36.19 -27.80
C ARG A 400 -5.13 -37.52 -28.05
N GLY A 401 -5.95 -37.97 -27.10
CA GLY A 401 -6.78 -39.16 -27.24
C GLY A 401 -7.84 -39.02 -28.34
N LEU A 402 -8.53 -37.87 -28.41
CA LEU A 402 -9.50 -37.58 -29.48
C LEU A 402 -8.84 -37.58 -30.86
N ILE A 403 -7.70 -36.90 -31.02
CA ILE A 403 -6.95 -36.88 -32.29
C ILE A 403 -6.45 -38.28 -32.66
N GLY A 404 -5.97 -39.07 -31.70
CA GLY A 404 -5.59 -40.47 -31.93
C GLY A 404 -6.77 -41.35 -32.37
N GLY A 405 -7.95 -41.15 -31.77
CA GLY A 405 -9.18 -41.83 -32.16
C GLY A 405 -9.62 -41.46 -33.59
N ILE A 406 -9.53 -40.19 -33.97
CA ILE A 406 -9.79 -39.73 -35.35
C ILE A 406 -8.79 -40.37 -36.31
N GLY A 407 -7.50 -40.42 -35.95
CA GLY A 407 -6.47 -41.07 -36.75
C GLY A 407 -6.79 -42.54 -37.04
N ASN A 408 -7.17 -43.30 -36.01
CA ASN A 408 -7.60 -44.69 -36.17
C ASN A 408 -8.85 -44.83 -37.05
N GLY A 409 -9.83 -43.93 -36.89
CA GLY A 409 -11.03 -43.90 -37.72
C GLY A 409 -10.72 -43.63 -39.20
N VAL A 410 -9.81 -42.71 -39.49
CA VAL A 410 -9.33 -42.44 -40.85
C VAL A 410 -8.63 -43.66 -41.44
N THR A 411 -7.82 -44.38 -40.66
CA THR A 411 -7.19 -45.64 -41.11
C THR A 411 -8.23 -46.72 -41.42
N GLN A 412 -9.26 -46.89 -40.58
CA GLN A 412 -10.35 -47.84 -40.86
C GLN A 412 -11.12 -47.48 -42.13
N ILE A 413 -11.40 -46.20 -42.36
CA ILE A 413 -12.03 -45.72 -43.60
C ILE A 413 -11.14 -46.02 -44.81
N ALA A 414 -9.82 -45.78 -44.70
CA ALA A 414 -8.88 -46.09 -45.79
C ALA A 414 -8.89 -47.59 -46.12
N THR A 415 -8.83 -48.46 -45.11
CA THR A 415 -8.94 -49.92 -45.31
C THR A 415 -10.29 -50.34 -45.90
N ALA A 416 -11.40 -49.74 -45.43
CA ALA A 416 -12.72 -50.02 -45.99
C ALA A 416 -12.83 -49.56 -47.45
N ALA A 417 -12.20 -48.44 -47.81
CA ALA A 417 -12.13 -47.96 -49.19
C ALA A 417 -11.32 -48.91 -50.09
N GLU A 418 -10.18 -49.45 -49.61
CA GLU A 418 -9.41 -50.48 -50.33
C GLU A 418 -10.22 -51.76 -50.54
N GLN A 419 -10.91 -52.25 -49.50
CA GLN A 419 -11.82 -53.40 -49.60
C GLN A 419 -12.95 -53.16 -50.59
N LEU A 420 -13.58 -51.98 -50.56
CA LEU A 420 -14.64 -51.61 -51.49
C LEU A 420 -14.12 -51.57 -52.94
N SER A 421 -12.90 -51.07 -53.16
CA SER A 421 -12.25 -51.09 -54.47
C SER A 421 -12.09 -52.53 -54.97
N ALA A 422 -11.58 -53.43 -54.13
CA ALA A 422 -11.41 -54.84 -54.49
C ALA A 422 -12.76 -55.54 -54.79
N VAL A 423 -13.81 -55.29 -53.98
CA VAL A 423 -15.16 -55.82 -54.24
C VAL A 423 -15.74 -55.26 -55.54
N SER A 424 -15.48 -53.99 -55.85
CA SER A 424 -15.92 -53.37 -57.11
C SER A 424 -15.26 -54.00 -58.32
N GLU A 425 -13.95 -54.29 -58.26
CA GLU A 425 -13.23 -55.03 -59.30
C GLU A 425 -13.79 -56.46 -59.48
N GLN A 426 -14.00 -57.19 -58.39
CA GLN A 426 -14.60 -58.52 -58.44
C GLN A 426 -16.02 -58.49 -59.04
N THR A 427 -16.82 -57.50 -58.68
CA THR A 427 -18.17 -57.31 -59.22
C THR A 427 -18.11 -57.03 -60.72
N SER A 428 -17.18 -56.18 -61.18
CA SER A 428 -16.97 -55.91 -62.61
C SER A 428 -16.60 -57.17 -63.39
N ALA A 429 -15.73 -58.02 -62.84
CA ALA A 429 -15.39 -59.32 -63.41
C ALA A 429 -16.62 -60.26 -63.45
N GLY A 430 -17.41 -60.32 -62.37
CA GLY A 430 -18.65 -61.10 -62.30
C GLY A 430 -19.69 -60.67 -63.32
N VAL A 431 -19.89 -59.35 -63.51
CA VAL A 431 -20.77 -58.80 -64.55
C VAL A 431 -20.29 -59.19 -65.95
N THR A 432 -18.97 -59.24 -66.18
CA THR A 432 -18.40 -59.69 -67.45
C THR A 432 -18.68 -61.17 -67.71
N LEU A 433 -18.57 -62.02 -66.69
CA LEU A 433 -18.95 -63.44 -66.80
C LEU A 433 -20.45 -63.61 -67.05
N GLN A 434 -21.29 -62.90 -66.30
CA GLN A 434 -22.74 -62.93 -66.49
C GLN A 434 -23.14 -62.51 -67.91
N LYS A 435 -22.47 -61.49 -68.47
CA LYS A 435 -22.67 -61.10 -69.88
C LYS A 435 -22.40 -62.27 -70.83
N ASN A 436 -21.30 -63.01 -70.63
CA ASN A 436 -20.96 -64.16 -71.47
C ASN A 436 -21.99 -65.30 -71.34
N GLU A 437 -22.48 -65.58 -70.12
CA GLU A 437 -23.55 -66.57 -69.91
C GLU A 437 -24.85 -66.15 -70.61
N VAL A 438 -25.20 -64.86 -70.56
CA VAL A 438 -26.38 -64.33 -71.28
C VAL A 438 -26.22 -64.49 -72.80
N ASP A 439 -25.02 -64.26 -73.36
CA ASP A 439 -24.74 -64.50 -74.78
C ASP A 439 -24.87 -65.99 -75.15
N GLN A 440 -24.47 -66.90 -74.26
CA GLN A 440 -24.72 -68.34 -74.44
C GLN A 440 -26.20 -68.70 -74.38
N VAL A 441 -26.96 -68.13 -73.44
CA VAL A 441 -28.42 -68.33 -73.36
C VAL A 441 -29.09 -67.79 -74.63
N ALA A 442 -28.67 -66.64 -75.14
CA ALA A 442 -29.17 -66.10 -76.41
C ALA A 442 -28.88 -67.05 -77.59
N THR A 443 -27.70 -67.68 -77.60
CA THR A 443 -27.34 -68.71 -78.59
C THR A 443 -28.24 -69.94 -78.47
N ALA A 444 -28.45 -70.46 -77.25
CA ALA A 444 -29.36 -71.58 -77.00
C ALA A 444 -30.82 -71.25 -77.37
N MET A 445 -31.27 -70.01 -77.16
CA MET A 445 -32.58 -69.54 -77.61
C MET A 445 -32.71 -69.56 -79.14
N ASN A 446 -31.65 -69.21 -79.86
CA ASN A 446 -31.61 -69.33 -81.33
C ASN A 446 -31.71 -70.80 -81.79
N GLU A 447 -30.98 -71.71 -81.13
CA GLU A 447 -31.09 -73.15 -81.42
C GLU A 447 -32.50 -73.67 -81.12
N MET A 448 -33.08 -73.30 -79.97
CA MET A 448 -34.45 -73.67 -79.61
C MET A 448 -35.49 -73.13 -80.61
N ALA A 449 -35.32 -71.91 -81.11
CA ALA A 449 -36.19 -71.37 -82.16
C ALA A 449 -36.14 -72.21 -83.44
N SER A 450 -34.94 -72.69 -83.83
CA SER A 450 -34.78 -73.62 -84.95
C SER A 450 -35.47 -74.97 -84.68
N THR A 451 -35.37 -75.49 -83.45
CA THR A 451 -36.02 -76.76 -83.09
C THR A 451 -37.53 -76.63 -83.13
N VAL A 452 -38.09 -75.51 -82.66
CA VAL A 452 -39.53 -75.23 -82.73
C VAL A 452 -40.00 -75.16 -84.19
N GLN A 453 -39.22 -74.54 -85.09
CA GLN A 453 -39.51 -74.57 -86.54
C GLN A 453 -39.50 -75.98 -87.11
N GLU A 454 -38.55 -76.82 -86.70
CA GLU A 454 -38.48 -78.23 -87.12
C GLU A 454 -39.69 -79.04 -86.61
N VAL A 455 -40.09 -78.85 -85.36
CA VAL A 455 -41.30 -79.48 -84.79
C VAL A 455 -42.57 -79.04 -85.53
N ALA A 456 -42.69 -77.74 -85.86
CA ALA A 456 -43.82 -77.24 -86.64
C ALA A 456 -43.89 -77.91 -88.02
N ARG A 457 -42.74 -78.08 -88.69
CA ARG A 457 -42.65 -78.77 -89.98
C ARG A 457 -43.04 -80.26 -89.88
N ASN A 458 -42.53 -80.97 -88.87
CA ASN A 458 -42.90 -82.37 -88.62
C ASN A 458 -44.40 -82.52 -88.32
N THR A 459 -45.02 -81.53 -87.67
CA THR A 459 -46.45 -81.53 -87.36
C THR A 459 -47.30 -81.36 -88.64
N GLU A 460 -46.86 -80.50 -89.57
CA GLU A 460 -47.50 -80.35 -90.89
C GLU A 460 -47.40 -81.64 -91.72
N ASP A 461 -46.23 -82.26 -91.75
CA ASP A 461 -46.01 -83.54 -92.45
C ASP A 461 -46.91 -84.66 -91.87
N ALA A 462 -47.04 -84.72 -90.53
CA ALA A 462 -47.93 -85.66 -89.86
C ALA A 462 -49.42 -85.41 -90.20
N SER A 463 -49.83 -84.13 -90.28
CA SER A 463 -51.18 -83.74 -90.70
C SER A 463 -51.50 -84.18 -92.13
N GLN A 464 -50.55 -83.99 -93.07
CA GLN A 464 -50.70 -84.49 -94.44
C GLN A 464 -50.80 -86.02 -94.50
N ALA A 465 -49.95 -86.73 -93.76
CA ALA A 465 -49.98 -88.19 -93.72
C ALA A 465 -51.33 -88.72 -93.17
N ALA A 466 -51.87 -88.08 -92.12
CA ALA A 466 -53.19 -88.40 -91.58
C ALA A 466 -54.31 -88.17 -92.61
N LYS A 467 -54.23 -87.09 -93.39
CA LYS A 467 -55.20 -86.80 -94.47
C LYS A 467 -55.18 -87.87 -95.56
N GLN A 468 -53.99 -88.29 -96.02
CA GLN A 468 -53.86 -89.38 -97.00
C GLN A 468 -54.38 -90.72 -96.47
N ALA A 469 -54.15 -91.03 -95.18
CA ALA A 469 -54.69 -92.25 -94.56
C ALA A 469 -56.23 -92.25 -94.56
N SER A 470 -56.84 -91.10 -94.27
CA SER A 470 -58.31 -90.93 -94.33
C SER A 470 -58.88 -91.17 -95.73
N GLU A 471 -58.23 -90.63 -96.77
CA GLU A 471 -58.64 -90.85 -98.17
C GLU A 471 -58.56 -92.33 -98.57
N ARG A 472 -57.48 -93.03 -98.19
CA ARG A 472 -57.32 -94.48 -98.43
C ARG A 472 -58.39 -95.30 -97.70
N ALA A 473 -58.73 -94.95 -96.47
CA ALA A 473 -59.79 -95.62 -95.71
C ALA A 473 -61.17 -95.43 -96.37
N ALA A 474 -61.47 -94.24 -96.88
CA ALA A 474 -62.70 -93.96 -97.62
C ALA A 474 -62.80 -94.80 -98.91
N HIS A 475 -61.69 -94.92 -99.66
CA HIS A 475 -61.64 -95.80 -100.84
C HIS A 475 -61.85 -97.27 -100.46
N GLY A 476 -61.21 -97.74 -99.39
CA GLY A 476 -61.40 -99.11 -98.88
C GLY A 476 -62.86 -99.42 -98.51
N SER A 477 -63.56 -98.46 -97.89
CA SER A 477 -64.99 -98.59 -97.56
C SER A 477 -65.86 -98.81 -98.80
N SER A 478 -65.57 -98.11 -99.91
CA SER A 478 -66.28 -98.28 -101.18
C SER A 478 -66.10 -99.69 -101.78
N VAL A 479 -64.89 -100.25 -101.70
CA VAL A 479 -64.59 -101.61 -102.17
C VAL A 479 -65.34 -102.66 -101.37
N VAL A 480 -65.41 -102.52 -100.04
CA VAL A 480 -66.17 -103.44 -99.18
C VAL A 480 -67.67 -103.39 -99.49
N GLN A 481 -68.26 -102.21 -99.74
CA GLN A 481 -69.67 -102.11 -100.16
C GLN A 481 -69.96 -102.80 -101.49
N HIS A 482 -68.98 -102.87 -102.40
CA HIS A 482 -69.11 -103.62 -103.64
C HIS A 482 -69.12 -105.14 -103.39
N ALA A 483 -68.21 -105.64 -102.55
CA ALA A 483 -68.12 -107.07 -102.22
C ALA A 483 -69.39 -107.59 -101.51
N THR A 484 -69.98 -106.82 -100.59
CA THR A 484 -71.20 -107.22 -99.87
C THR A 484 -72.41 -107.39 -100.81
N ARG A 485 -72.47 -106.59 -101.90
CA ARG A 485 -73.53 -106.73 -102.92
C ARG A 485 -73.41 -108.02 -103.71
N GLU A 486 -72.20 -108.40 -104.12
CA GLU A 486 -71.97 -109.67 -104.85
C GLU A 486 -72.26 -110.90 -103.97
N ILE A 487 -71.89 -110.86 -102.69
CA ILE A 487 -72.20 -111.93 -101.72
C ILE A 487 -73.72 -112.11 -101.54
N GLY A 488 -74.48 -111.02 -101.53
CA GLY A 488 -75.95 -111.08 -101.46
C GLY A 488 -76.58 -111.77 -102.67
N GLN A 489 -75.96 -111.63 -103.85
CA GLN A 489 -76.41 -112.29 -105.07
C GLN A 489 -76.12 -113.80 -105.04
N LEU A 490 -74.94 -114.19 -104.55
CA LEU A 490 -74.53 -115.59 -104.37
C LEU A 490 -75.43 -116.34 -103.37
N ALA A 491 -75.85 -115.70 -102.29
CA ALA A 491 -76.73 -116.31 -101.30
C ALA A 491 -78.10 -116.70 -101.88
N GLY A 492 -78.61 -115.96 -102.85
CA GLY A 492 -79.86 -116.27 -103.55
C GLY A 492 -79.77 -117.55 -104.41
N GLU A 493 -78.64 -117.77 -105.08
CA GLU A 493 -78.40 -118.95 -105.91
C GLU A 493 -78.25 -120.23 -105.06
N VAL A 494 -77.63 -120.13 -103.89
CA VAL A 494 -77.49 -121.26 -102.94
C VAL A 494 -78.85 -121.70 -102.38
N GLN A 495 -79.76 -120.77 -102.13
CA GLN A 495 -81.12 -121.07 -101.65
C GLN A 495 -81.91 -121.92 -102.68
N GLN A 496 -81.80 -121.59 -103.97
CA GLN A 496 -82.44 -122.37 -105.05
C GLN A 496 -81.85 -123.79 -105.16
N LEU A 497 -80.57 -123.96 -104.89
CA LEU A 497 -79.92 -125.28 -104.87
C LEU A 497 -80.46 -126.17 -103.72
N GLY A 498 -80.73 -125.57 -102.56
CA GLY A 498 -81.27 -126.27 -101.39
C GLY A 498 -82.67 -126.87 -101.62
N GLU A 499 -83.56 -126.13 -102.29
CA GLU A 499 -84.92 -126.62 -102.59
C GLU A 499 -84.93 -127.82 -103.56
N ALA A 500 -83.97 -127.88 -104.49
CA ALA A 500 -83.83 -129.00 -105.42
C ALA A 500 -83.37 -130.29 -104.71
N MET A 501 -82.46 -130.19 -103.74
CA MET A 501 -81.94 -131.34 -102.98
C MET A 501 -82.98 -131.96 -102.04
N GLN A 502 -83.87 -131.14 -101.48
CA GLN A 502 -84.91 -131.64 -100.57
C GLN A 502 -85.92 -132.54 -101.29
N ARG A 503 -86.31 -132.18 -102.53
CA ARG A 503 -87.21 -133.01 -103.35
C ARG A 503 -86.59 -134.37 -103.72
N LEU A 504 -85.29 -134.41 -103.99
CA LEU A 504 -84.57 -135.67 -104.28
C LEU A 504 -84.55 -136.62 -103.08
N THR A 505 -84.51 -136.07 -101.86
CA THR A 505 -84.53 -136.84 -100.61
C THR A 505 -85.89 -137.49 -100.36
N GLU A 506 -86.98 -136.79 -100.66
CA GLU A 506 -88.34 -137.31 -100.53
C GLU A 506 -88.63 -138.50 -101.47
N ASP A 507 -88.16 -138.44 -102.71
CA ASP A 507 -88.32 -139.54 -103.67
C ASP A 507 -87.51 -140.79 -103.29
N SER A 508 -86.33 -140.59 -102.70
CA SER A 508 -85.46 -141.71 -102.25
C SER A 508 -86.04 -142.45 -101.04
N GLY A 509 -86.75 -141.77 -100.15
CA GLY A 509 -87.38 -142.38 -98.96
C GLY A 509 -88.52 -143.35 -99.30
N LYS A 510 -89.27 -143.09 -100.39
CA LYS A 510 -90.36 -143.99 -100.81
C LYS A 510 -89.86 -145.32 -101.39
N ILE A 511 -88.63 -145.38 -101.90
CA ILE A 511 -88.03 -146.62 -102.40
C ILE A 511 -87.65 -147.58 -101.26
N GLY A 512 -87.27 -147.07 -100.08
CA GLY A 512 -86.98 -147.91 -98.90
C GLY A 512 -88.19 -148.71 -98.41
N SER A 513 -89.39 -148.14 -98.51
CA SER A 513 -90.65 -148.81 -98.16
C SER A 513 -90.99 -150.01 -99.05
N VAL A 514 -90.37 -150.13 -100.23
CA VAL A 514 -90.56 -151.27 -101.13
C VAL A 514 -89.82 -152.52 -100.64
N ILE A 515 -88.76 -152.40 -99.81
CA ILE A 515 -87.90 -153.54 -99.45
C ILE A 515 -88.36 -154.30 -98.20
N ASP A 516 -88.91 -153.62 -97.19
CA ASP A 516 -89.26 -154.28 -95.91
C ASP A 516 -90.48 -155.21 -96.02
N VAL A 517 -91.42 -154.93 -96.93
CA VAL A 517 -92.61 -155.78 -97.12
C VAL A 517 -92.28 -157.06 -97.91
N ILE A 518 -91.30 -157.00 -98.84
CA ILE A 518 -90.85 -158.18 -99.58
C ILE A 518 -90.15 -159.19 -98.65
N LYS A 519 -89.53 -158.71 -97.56
CA LYS A 519 -88.82 -159.54 -96.58
C LYS A 519 -89.74 -160.24 -95.57
N ALA A 520 -90.96 -159.74 -95.36
CA ALA A 520 -91.79 -160.13 -94.22
C ALA A 520 -92.69 -161.37 -94.39
N VAL A 521 -93.02 -161.86 -95.60
CA VAL A 521 -94.03 -162.96 -95.74
C VAL A 521 -93.57 -164.15 -96.60
N ALA A 522 -92.35 -164.10 -97.12
CA ALA A 522 -91.67 -165.32 -97.58
C ALA A 522 -91.57 -166.41 -96.48
N GLU A 523 -91.69 -166.05 -95.19
CA GLU A 523 -91.65 -166.98 -94.05
C GLU A 523 -92.94 -167.81 -93.83
N GLN A 524 -94.11 -167.41 -94.33
CA GLN A 524 -95.35 -168.20 -94.13
C GLN A 524 -95.48 -169.41 -95.06
N THR A 525 -94.54 -169.60 -95.99
CA THR A 525 -94.50 -170.80 -96.85
C THR A 525 -93.87 -172.01 -96.15
N ASN A 526 -93.18 -171.83 -95.01
CA ASN A 526 -92.36 -172.86 -94.37
C ASN A 526 -93.04 -173.65 -93.22
N LEU A 527 -94.33 -173.42 -92.91
CA LEU A 527 -94.93 -173.95 -91.66
C LEU A 527 -96.19 -174.82 -91.79
N LEU A 528 -96.52 -175.39 -92.95
CA LEU A 528 -97.65 -176.36 -93.07
C LEU A 528 -97.41 -177.56 -94.00
N ALA A 529 -96.16 -178.03 -94.11
CA ALA A 529 -95.84 -179.39 -94.54
C ALA A 529 -95.34 -180.24 -93.33
N LEU A 530 -96.25 -180.53 -92.40
CA LEU A 530 -96.55 -181.89 -91.92
C LEU A 530 -98.02 -181.95 -91.48
#